data_AF-A0A1R0H900-F1
#
_entry.id   AF-A0A1R0H900-F1
#
_cell.length_a   1.000
_cell.length_b   1.000
_cell.length_c   1.000
_cell.angle_alpha   90.00
_cell.angle_beta   90.00
_cell.angle_gamma   90.00
#
_symmetry.space_group_name_H-M   'P 1'
#
loop_
_entity.id
_entity.type
_entity.pdbx_description
1 polymer ?
#
loop_
_entity_poly.entity_id
_entity_poly.type
_entity_poly.pdbx_seq_one_letter_code
_entity_poly.pdbx_strand_id
1 'polypeptide(L)'
;MTEDVVNSVLKSAPNGIYFGIAKTEFEGKPRPMVMSLGWNPYFENEKLSGEVHIIHDYQHDFYGSDLKVLILGYIRPESNFVDLDTLIAEIRRDIKFCLEALDLPEYKRFFHDNLLCN
;
A
#
# COMPACT_ATOMS: atom_id res chain seq x y z
N MET A 1 -19.02 2.97 -2.65
CA MET A 1 -18.39 2.70 -3.97
C MET A 1 -18.70 1.24 -4.30
N THR A 2 -19.13 0.92 -5.52
CA THR A 2 -19.39 -0.49 -5.90
C THR A 2 -18.08 -1.21 -6.22
N GLU A 3 -18.03 -2.52 -6.04
CA GLU A 3 -16.85 -3.34 -6.35
C GLU A 3 -16.39 -3.15 -7.80
N ASP A 4 -17.32 -2.98 -8.74
CA ASP A 4 -17.02 -2.74 -10.15
C ASP A 4 -16.20 -1.47 -10.40
N VAL A 5 -16.49 -0.41 -9.65
CA VAL A 5 -15.77 0.87 -9.77
C VAL A 5 -14.37 0.73 -9.19
N VAL A 6 -14.23 0.07 -8.04
CA VAL A 6 -12.92 -0.24 -7.42
C VAL A 6 -12.08 -1.05 -8.42
N ASN A 7 -12.65 -2.12 -8.96
CA ASN A 7 -11.97 -3.00 -9.91
C ASN A 7 -11.57 -2.28 -11.19
N SER A 8 -12.43 -1.41 -11.73
CA SER A 8 -12.13 -0.61 -12.92
C SER A 8 -10.98 0.37 -12.67
N VAL A 9 -11.02 1.10 -11.57
CA VAL A 9 -9.95 2.05 -11.18
C VAL A 9 -8.64 1.32 -10.99
N LEU A 10 -8.65 0.20 -10.26
CA LEU A 10 -7.46 -0.58 -10.00
C LEU A 10 -6.87 -1.20 -11.27
N LYS A 11 -7.71 -1.69 -12.21
CA LYS A 11 -7.25 -2.19 -13.52
C LYS A 11 -6.63 -1.10 -14.41
N SER A 12 -7.01 0.15 -14.20
CA SER A 12 -6.45 1.29 -14.95
C SER A 12 -5.18 1.87 -14.30
N ALA A 13 -4.91 1.52 -13.04
CA ALA A 13 -3.74 1.99 -12.32
C ALA A 13 -2.47 1.31 -12.84
N PRO A 14 -1.35 2.04 -13.02
CA PRO A 14 -0.08 1.42 -13.36
C PRO A 14 0.33 0.34 -12.35
N ASN A 15 0.85 -0.78 -12.82
CA ASN A 15 1.50 -1.72 -11.92
C ASN A 15 2.75 -1.09 -11.30
N GLY A 16 2.97 -1.37 -10.03
CA GLY A 16 4.15 -0.90 -9.32
C GLY A 16 3.91 -0.66 -7.85
N ILE A 17 4.78 0.18 -7.28
CA ILE A 17 4.83 0.47 -5.86
C ILE A 17 4.17 1.82 -5.60
N TYR A 18 3.29 1.83 -4.61
CA TYR A 18 2.54 2.97 -4.15
C TYR A 18 2.84 3.26 -2.69
N PHE A 19 2.60 4.50 -2.27
CA PHE A 19 2.63 4.88 -0.85
C PHE A 19 1.27 5.43 -0.42
N GLY A 20 1.04 5.37 0.88
CA GLY A 20 -0.19 5.89 1.45
C GLY A 20 -0.31 5.63 2.94
N ILE A 21 -1.55 5.57 3.40
CA ILE A 21 -1.90 5.36 4.79
C ILE A 21 -2.84 4.17 4.88
N ALA A 22 -2.62 3.30 5.85
CA ALA A 22 -3.49 2.18 6.16
C ALA A 22 -4.00 2.27 7.60
N LYS A 23 -5.18 1.72 7.85
CA LYS A 23 -5.74 1.54 9.19
C LYS A 23 -6.31 0.13 9.28
N THR A 24 -5.87 -0.62 10.27
CA THR A 24 -6.52 -1.87 10.66
C THR A 24 -7.66 -1.56 11.62
N GLU A 25 -8.77 -2.28 11.50
CA GLU A 25 -9.86 -2.16 12.49
C GLU A 25 -9.40 -2.63 13.89
N PHE A 26 -8.45 -3.56 13.96
CA PHE A 26 -7.87 -4.01 15.23
C PHE A 26 -7.17 -2.89 16.02
N GLU A 27 -6.31 -2.09 15.37
CA GLU A 27 -5.59 -1.01 16.05
C GLU A 27 -6.40 0.30 16.08
N GLY A 28 -7.24 0.53 15.06
CA GLY A 28 -8.01 1.75 14.90
C GLY A 28 -7.17 3.00 14.59
N LYS A 29 -5.85 2.85 14.40
CA LYS A 29 -4.92 3.96 14.19
C LYS A 29 -4.39 3.98 12.75
N PRO A 30 -4.43 5.13 12.07
CA PRO A 30 -3.80 5.28 10.76
C PRO A 30 -2.27 5.19 10.86
N ARG A 31 -1.65 4.41 9.98
CA ARG A 31 -0.21 4.15 9.89
C ARG A 31 0.29 4.33 8.45
N PRO A 32 1.53 4.81 8.25
CA PRO A 32 2.17 4.80 6.94
C PRO A 32 2.18 3.39 6.33
N MET A 33 2.03 3.30 5.02
CA MET A 33 2.16 2.04 4.30
C MET A 33 2.83 2.22 2.94
N VAL A 34 3.38 1.13 2.41
CA VAL A 34 3.66 0.96 0.99
C VAL A 34 2.82 -0.20 0.45
N MET A 35 2.47 -0.14 -0.84
CA MET A 35 1.65 -1.16 -1.49
C MET A 35 2.27 -1.57 -2.83
N SER A 36 2.41 -2.87 -3.05
CA SER A 36 2.71 -3.44 -4.36
C SER A 36 1.40 -3.75 -5.08
N LEU A 37 1.22 -3.22 -6.28
CA LEU A 37 0.07 -3.50 -7.15
C LEU A 37 0.56 -4.18 -8.42
N GLY A 38 0.14 -5.42 -8.64
CA GLY A 38 0.63 -6.25 -9.74
C GLY A 38 -0.36 -7.34 -10.16
N TRP A 39 -0.05 -8.03 -11.25
CA TRP A 39 -0.85 -9.17 -11.72
C TRP A 39 -0.34 -10.46 -11.09
N ASN A 40 -1.26 -11.30 -10.59
CA ASN A 40 -0.87 -12.59 -10.05
C ASN A 40 -0.70 -13.63 -11.18
N PRO A 41 0.53 -14.13 -11.43
CA PRO A 41 0.80 -15.07 -12.52
C PRO A 41 0.19 -16.46 -12.29
N TYR A 42 -0.18 -16.82 -11.06
CA TYR A 42 -0.77 -18.11 -10.71
C TYR A 42 -2.28 -18.20 -11.02
N PHE A 43 -2.91 -17.09 -11.38
CA PHE A 43 -4.33 -17.00 -11.77
C PHE A 43 -4.47 -16.43 -13.18
N GLU A 44 -3.66 -16.91 -14.13
CA GLU A 44 -3.69 -16.51 -15.55
C GLU A 44 -3.61 -14.98 -15.81
N ASN A 45 -3.05 -14.21 -14.87
CA ASN A 45 -3.08 -12.74 -14.88
C ASN A 45 -4.50 -12.15 -14.99
N GLU A 46 -5.55 -12.85 -14.55
CA GLU A 46 -6.91 -12.31 -14.54
C GLU A 46 -7.21 -11.48 -13.29
N LYS A 47 -6.42 -11.68 -12.22
CA LYS A 47 -6.61 -11.02 -10.93
C LYS A 47 -5.43 -10.11 -10.62
N LEU A 48 -5.75 -8.83 -10.50
CA LEU A 48 -4.87 -7.83 -9.91
C LEU A 48 -4.78 -8.09 -8.40
N SER A 49 -3.56 -8.14 -7.89
CA SER A 49 -3.26 -8.29 -6.47
C SER A 49 -2.63 -7.01 -5.91
N GLY A 50 -3.16 -6.55 -4.78
CA GLY A 50 -2.57 -5.48 -3.98
C GLY A 50 -2.03 -6.06 -2.68
N GLU A 51 -0.74 -5.91 -2.43
CA GLU A 51 -0.08 -6.35 -1.20
C GLU A 51 0.39 -5.12 -0.42
N VAL A 52 -0.08 -4.97 0.83
CA VAL A 52 0.20 -3.80 1.66
C VAL A 52 1.20 -4.16 2.75
N HIS A 53 2.26 -3.37 2.87
CA HIS A 53 3.17 -3.38 4.00
C HIS A 53 2.94 -2.14 4.86
N ILE A 54 2.30 -2.34 6.03
CA ILE A 54 2.13 -1.29 7.03
C ILE A 54 3.47 -1.08 7.73
N ILE A 55 3.95 0.17 7.77
CA ILE A 55 5.22 0.54 8.39
C ILE A 55 5.01 0.67 9.91
N HIS A 56 4.75 -0.46 10.54
CA HIS A 56 4.60 -0.61 11.98
C HIS A 56 4.96 -2.03 12.42
N ASP A 57 5.63 -2.15 13.56
CA ASP A 57 6.00 -3.44 14.14
C ASP A 57 4.85 -3.97 15.00
N TYR A 58 4.02 -4.83 14.40
CA TYR A 58 2.92 -5.51 15.09
C TYR A 58 3.44 -6.76 15.80
N GLN A 59 3.09 -6.92 17.07
CA GLN A 59 3.48 -8.09 17.87
C GLN A 59 2.63 -9.34 17.58
N HIS A 60 1.51 -9.16 16.87
CA HIS A 60 0.55 -10.21 16.55
C HIS A 60 0.03 -10.04 15.13
N ASP A 61 -0.30 -11.15 14.49
CA ASP A 61 -1.00 -11.14 13.21
C ASP A 61 -2.44 -10.64 13.38
N PHE A 62 -2.99 -10.05 12.31
CA PHE A 62 -4.34 -9.49 12.28
C PHE A 62 -5.17 -10.07 11.12
N TYR A 63 -4.97 -11.35 10.78
CA TYR A 63 -5.77 -12.05 9.79
C TYR A 63 -7.26 -11.97 10.11
N GLY A 64 -8.08 -11.73 9.08
CA GLY A 64 -9.53 -11.53 9.23
C GLY A 64 -9.94 -10.15 9.73
N SER A 65 -9.00 -9.28 10.10
CA SER A 65 -9.29 -7.88 10.37
C SER A 65 -9.45 -7.11 9.05
N ASP A 66 -10.45 -6.24 8.99
CA ASP A 66 -10.60 -5.33 7.87
C ASP A 66 -9.44 -4.32 7.83
N LEU A 67 -8.93 -4.10 6.62
CA LEU A 67 -7.87 -3.14 6.32
C LEU A 67 -8.43 -2.02 5.45
N LYS A 68 -8.45 -0.80 5.98
CA LYS A 68 -8.74 0.41 5.22
C LYS A 68 -7.44 0.98 4.66
N VAL A 69 -7.44 1.35 3.38
CA VAL A 69 -6.25 1.84 2.68
C VAL A 69 -6.58 3.12 1.91
N LEU A 70 -5.72 4.13 2.07
CA LEU A 70 -5.74 5.36 1.29
C LEU A 70 -4.43 5.48 0.52
N ILE A 71 -4.49 5.29 -0.79
CA ILE A 71 -3.34 5.42 -1.71
C ILE A 71 -3.16 6.90 -2.05
N LEU A 72 -1.97 7.44 -1.81
CA LEU A 72 -1.68 8.87 -1.98
C LEU A 72 -0.77 9.18 -3.17
N GLY A 73 0.01 8.20 -3.63
CA GLY A 73 0.83 8.38 -4.82
C GLY A 73 1.58 7.13 -5.24
N TYR A 74 2.14 7.21 -6.44
CA TYR A 74 2.96 6.17 -7.07
C TYR A 74 4.45 6.48 -6.84
N ILE A 75 5.22 5.47 -6.47
CA ILE A 75 6.66 5.57 -6.23
C ILE A 75 7.43 5.18 -7.50
N ARG A 76 7.21 3.97 -8.01
CA ARG A 76 8.00 3.37 -9.10
C ARG A 76 7.33 2.14 -9.71
N PRO A 77 7.73 1.70 -10.92
CA PRO A 77 7.22 0.46 -11.51
C PRO A 77 7.75 -0.77 -10.78
N GLU A 78 7.12 -1.92 -11.05
CA GLU A 78 7.65 -3.23 -10.67
C GLU A 78 9.05 -3.43 -11.25
N SER A 79 9.90 -4.16 -10.55
CA SER A 79 11.29 -4.39 -10.98
C SER A 79 11.67 -5.82 -10.69
N ASN A 80 12.42 -6.42 -11.62
CA ASN A 80 13.00 -7.75 -11.43
C ASN A 80 14.28 -7.61 -10.62
N PHE A 81 14.42 -8.42 -9.57
CA PHE A 81 15.60 -8.43 -8.73
C PHE A 81 16.38 -9.72 -8.95
N VAL A 82 17.69 -9.56 -9.13
CA VAL A 82 18.62 -10.67 -9.39
C VAL A 82 19.01 -11.41 -8.10
N ASP A 83 18.86 -10.74 -6.94
CA ASP A 83 19.15 -11.30 -5.62
C ASP A 83 18.25 -10.68 -4.54
N LEU A 84 18.22 -11.35 -3.38
CA LEU A 84 17.41 -10.97 -2.23
C LEU A 84 17.85 -9.64 -1.61
N ASP A 85 19.15 -9.34 -1.59
CA ASP A 85 19.69 -8.14 -0.96
C ASP A 85 19.25 -6.88 -1.71
N THR A 86 19.25 -6.94 -3.05
CA THR A 86 18.78 -5.86 -3.92
C THR A 86 17.27 -5.63 -3.72
N LEU A 87 16.48 -6.70 -3.61
CA LEU A 87 15.05 -6.61 -3.30
C LEU A 87 14.82 -5.92 -1.94
N ILE A 88 15.53 -6.36 -0.88
CA ILE A 88 15.42 -5.76 0.46
C ILE A 88 15.82 -4.28 0.42
N ALA A 89 16.90 -3.94 -0.29
CA ALA A 89 17.38 -2.58 -0.40
C ALA A 89 16.38 -1.66 -1.13
N GLU A 90 15.65 -2.17 -2.11
CA GLU A 90 14.59 -1.45 -2.82
C GLU A 90 13.37 -1.22 -1.94
N ILE A 91 12.89 -2.26 -1.25
CA ILE A 91 11.76 -2.13 -0.30
C ILE A 91 12.09 -1.10 0.79
N ARG A 92 13.32 -1.10 1.32
CA ARG A 92 13.77 -0.10 2.31
C ARG A 92 13.78 1.32 1.74
N ARG A 93 14.11 1.49 0.45
CA ARG A 93 14.04 2.79 -0.23
C ARG A 93 12.60 3.24 -0.41
N ASP A 94 11.70 2.32 -0.77
CA ASP A 94 10.26 2.61 -0.90
C ASP A 94 9.67 3.05 0.45
N ILE A 95 10.01 2.36 1.54
CA ILE A 95 9.62 2.74 2.91
C ILE A 95 10.15 4.12 3.28
N LYS A 96 11.44 4.38 3.01
CA LYS A 96 12.05 5.68 3.30
C LYS A 96 11.35 6.80 2.53
N PHE A 97 11.11 6.61 1.23
CA PHE A 97 10.37 7.56 0.40
C PHE A 97 8.97 7.84 0.95
N CYS A 98 8.24 6.79 1.33
CA CYS A 98 6.90 6.92 1.91
C CYS A 98 6.92 7.79 3.18
N LEU A 99 7.84 7.53 4.10
CA LEU A 99 7.95 8.31 5.34
C LEU A 99 8.29 9.78 5.07
N GLU A 100 9.22 10.05 4.15
CA GLU A 100 9.59 11.42 3.75
C GLU A 100 8.43 12.15 3.06
N ALA A 101 7.72 11.48 2.15
CA ALA A 101 6.57 12.05 1.47
C ALA A 101 5.43 12.37 2.46
N LEU A 102 5.11 11.44 3.37
CA LEU A 102 4.02 11.63 4.34
C LEU A 102 4.29 12.71 5.39
N ASP A 103 5.54 13.15 5.57
CA ASP A 103 5.86 14.29 6.43
C ASP A 103 5.60 15.65 5.74
N LEU A 104 5.46 15.67 4.41
CA LEU A 104 5.10 16.88 3.68
C LEU A 104 3.69 17.36 4.07
N PRO A 105 3.46 18.67 4.25
CA PRO A 105 2.16 19.21 4.68
C PRO A 105 0.98 18.78 3.81
N GLU A 106 1.21 18.59 2.52
CA GLU A 106 0.17 18.19 1.55
C GLU A 106 -0.39 16.78 1.83
N TYR A 107 0.44 15.88 2.37
CA TYR A 107 0.07 14.51 2.66
C TYR A 107 -0.27 14.30 4.14
N LYS A 108 0.38 15.03 5.05
CA LYS A 108 0.20 14.92 6.50
C LYS A 108 -1.26 15.10 6.93
N ARG A 109 -2.03 15.93 6.21
CA ARG A 109 -3.48 16.13 6.45
C ARG A 109 -4.31 14.85 6.35
N PHE A 110 -3.88 13.87 5.54
CA PHE A 110 -4.66 12.66 5.29
C PHE A 110 -4.66 11.67 6.46
N PHE A 111 -3.77 11.83 7.45
CA PHE A 111 -3.88 11.09 8.72
C PHE A 111 -5.16 11.42 9.49
N HIS A 112 -5.79 12.56 9.19
CA HIS A 112 -7.05 13.01 9.76
C HIS A 112 -8.22 12.87 8.76
N ASP A 113 -8.03 12.12 7.67
CA ASP A 113 -9.09 11.92 6.69
C ASP A 113 -10.25 11.13 7.30
N ASN A 114 -11.48 11.52 6.98
CA ASN A 114 -12.71 10.90 7.47
C ASN A 114 -12.82 9.42 7.07
N LEU A 115 -12.21 9.00 5.95
CA LEU A 115 -12.17 7.59 5.54
C LEU A 115 -11.36 6.72 6.51
N LEU A 116 -10.39 7.31 7.20
CA LEU A 116 -9.54 6.63 8.17
C LEU A 116 -9.94 6.95 9.61
N CYS A 117 -10.58 8.08 9.89
CA CYS A 117 -10.95 8.46 11.25
C CYS A 117 -12.31 7.93 11.71
N ASN A 118 -13.18 7.49 10.79
CA ASN A 118 -14.48 6.88 11.09
C ASN A 118 -14.50 5.35 10.98
#